data_AF-A0A382WYL9-F1
#
_entry.id   AF-A0A382WYL9-F1
#
_cell.length_a   1.000
_cell.length_b   1.000
_cell.length_c   1.000
_cell.angle_alpha   90.00
_cell.angle_beta   90.00
_cell.angle_gamma   90.00
#
_symmetry.space_group_name_H-M   'P 1'
#
loop_
_entity.id
_entity.type
_entity.pdbx_description
1 polymer ?
#
loop_
_entity_poly.entity_id
_entity_poly.type
_entity_poly.pdbx_seq_one_letter_code
_entity_poly.pdbx_strand_id
1 'polypeptide(L)'
;MNKINLFGNDLFGEPIEQQSNSVLMKEFTIPPFSVLDARQGYWSERKRAWKSLGIRGELKNLISGAMKGGEFSIDNSAEFGEEPSISMFDPVLSEICCRWFCPSGGQIVDPFAGGSVRGIVATTLGFKYWG
;
A
#
# COMPACT_ATOMS: atom_id res chain seq x y z
N MET A 1 -12.30 -2.28 17.36
CA MET A 1 -11.65 -2.50 16.05
C MET A 1 -10.32 -3.18 16.29
N ASN A 2 -10.06 -4.33 15.68
CA ASN A 2 -8.78 -5.01 15.86
C ASN A 2 -7.69 -4.17 15.18
N LYS A 3 -6.76 -3.67 15.98
CA LYS A 3 -5.57 -2.97 15.50
C LYS A 3 -4.71 -4.00 14.77
N ILE A 4 -4.47 -3.81 13.48
CA ILE A 4 -3.63 -4.73 12.71
C ILE A 4 -2.17 -4.43 13.04
N ASN A 5 -1.46 -5.47 13.46
CA ASN A 5 -0.03 -5.40 13.75
C ASN A 5 0.73 -5.52 12.43
N LEU A 6 0.96 -4.37 11.78
CA LEU A 6 1.57 -4.31 10.45
C LEU A 6 2.93 -5.00 10.38
N PHE A 7 3.72 -4.93 11.46
CA PHE A 7 5.05 -5.55 11.55
C PHE A 7 5.00 -6.96 12.19
N GLY A 8 3.81 -7.49 12.47
CA GLY A 8 3.64 -8.77 13.16
C GLY A 8 3.84 -8.66 14.67
N ASN A 9 4.06 -9.82 15.30
CA ASN A 9 4.29 -9.96 16.73
C ASN A 9 5.74 -10.40 16.99
N ASP A 10 6.26 -10.07 18.17
CA ASP A 10 7.57 -10.51 18.63
C ASP A 10 7.55 -11.98 19.12
N LEU A 11 8.69 -12.44 19.64
CA LEU A 11 8.85 -13.81 20.17
C LEU A 11 7.94 -14.11 21.37
N PHE A 12 7.41 -13.09 22.04
CA PHE A 12 6.54 -13.18 23.20
C PHE A 12 5.06 -12.97 22.84
N GLY A 13 4.75 -12.71 21.56
CA GLY A 13 3.40 -12.48 21.08
C GLY A 13 2.94 -11.01 21.14
N GLU A 14 3.82 -10.08 21.51
CA GLU A 14 3.51 -8.66 21.60
C GLU A 14 3.62 -7.97 20.23
N PRO A 15 2.78 -6.98 19.92
CA PRO A 15 2.81 -6.28 18.64
C PRO A 15 4.12 -5.51 18.45
N ILE A 16 4.79 -5.71 17.31
CA ILE A 16 5.95 -4.91 16.94
C ILE A 16 5.46 -3.55 16.42
N GLU A 17 5.78 -2.48 17.14
CA GLU A 17 5.49 -1.11 16.71
C GLU A 17 6.76 -0.42 16.17
N GLN A 18 6.59 0.38 15.12
CA GLN A 18 7.67 1.25 14.64
C GLN A 18 7.94 2.34 15.69
N GLN A 19 9.22 2.64 15.96
CA GLN A 19 9.60 3.64 16.96
C GLN A 19 8.91 4.98 16.67
N SER A 20 8.07 5.43 17.61
CA SER A 20 7.36 6.70 17.52
C SER A 20 8.03 7.74 18.42
N ASN A 21 8.57 8.80 17.83
CA ASN A 21 9.24 9.86 18.60
C ASN A 21 8.27 10.96 19.08
N SER A 22 6.99 10.94 18.67
CA SER A 22 6.01 11.98 19.04
C SER A 22 4.56 11.49 19.04
N VAL A 23 3.68 12.23 19.71
CA VAL A 23 2.22 11.95 19.74
C VAL A 23 1.61 11.99 18.33
N LEU A 24 1.99 12.98 17.52
CA LEU A 24 1.53 13.09 16.14
C LEU A 24 1.95 11.90 15.28
N MET A 25 3.15 11.36 15.52
CA MET A 25 3.63 10.18 14.80
C MET A 25 2.82 8.92 15.17
N LYS A 26 2.36 8.80 16.42
CA LYS A 26 1.48 7.69 16.84
C LYS A 26 0.12 7.74 16.13
N GLU A 27 -0.44 8.93 15.97
CA GLU A 27 -1.76 9.11 15.34
C GLU A 27 -1.68 8.97 13.81
N PHE A 28 -0.78 9.73 13.19
CA PHE A 28 -0.73 9.89 11.74
C PHE A 28 0.29 8.98 11.05
N THR A 29 1.06 8.18 11.80
CA THR A 29 2.25 7.44 11.32
C THR A 29 3.40 8.35 10.89
N ILE A 30 3.12 9.31 10.01
CA ILE A 30 4.01 10.41 9.65
C ILE A 30 3.21 11.71 9.88
N PRO A 31 3.74 12.71 10.58
CA PRO A 31 3.02 13.97 10.77
C PRO A 31 2.69 14.68 9.43
N PRO A 32 1.50 15.31 9.30
CA PRO A 32 1.07 16.01 8.07
C PRO A 32 2.00 17.12 7.54
N PHE A 33 2.89 17.65 8.38
CA PHE A 33 3.84 18.70 8.04
C PHE A 33 5.26 18.19 7.78
N SER A 34 5.43 16.87 7.69
CA SER A 34 6.73 16.26 7.39
C SER A 34 7.01 16.24 5.88
N VAL A 35 8.28 16.36 5.53
CA VAL A 35 8.74 16.07 4.16
C VAL A 35 8.76 14.55 3.99
N LEU A 36 7.96 14.03 3.06
CA LEU A 36 7.92 12.61 2.75
C LEU A 36 9.17 12.23 1.92
N ASP A 37 9.94 11.26 2.40
CA ASP A 37 11.13 10.76 1.73
C ASP A 37 11.07 9.25 1.62
N ALA A 38 10.72 8.77 0.42
CA ALA A 38 10.58 7.35 0.12
C ALA A 38 11.90 6.57 0.08
N ARG A 39 13.06 7.26 0.14
CA ARG A 39 14.39 6.63 0.13
C ARG A 39 14.87 6.27 1.53
N GLN A 40 14.22 6.79 2.58
CA GLN A 40 14.60 6.53 3.96
C GLN A 40 14.18 5.14 4.42
N GLY A 41 14.89 4.63 5.44
CA GLY A 41 14.65 3.31 6.03
C GLY A 41 13.22 3.14 6.53
N TYR A 42 12.66 4.16 7.21
CA TYR A 42 11.32 4.10 7.78
C TYR A 42 10.24 3.81 6.71
N TRP A 43 10.41 4.38 5.50
CA TRP A 43 9.47 4.18 4.39
C TRP A 43 9.61 2.78 3.81
N SER A 44 10.85 2.37 3.54
CA SER A 44 11.16 1.06 2.96
C SER A 44 10.73 -0.10 3.85
N GLU A 45 10.95 0.02 5.16
CA GLU A 45 10.52 -0.97 6.17
C GLU A 45 9.00 -1.09 6.21
N ARG A 46 8.29 0.04 6.28
CA ARG A 46 6.83 0.05 6.33
C ARG A 46 6.21 -0.46 5.03
N LYS A 47 6.81 -0.13 3.88
CA LYS A 47 6.41 -0.66 2.56
C LYS A 47 6.61 -2.17 2.49
N ARG A 48 7.69 -2.70 3.07
CA ARG A 48 7.93 -4.15 3.17
C ARG A 48 6.89 -4.83 4.05
N ALA A 49 6.54 -4.22 5.18
CA ALA A 49 5.51 -4.73 6.09
C ALA A 49 4.11 -4.78 5.43
N TRP A 50 3.75 -3.75 4.66
CA TRP A 50 2.54 -3.79 3.83
C TRP A 50 2.57 -4.91 2.78
N LYS A 51 3.71 -5.10 2.12
CA LYS A 51 3.88 -6.19 1.14
C LYS A 51 3.81 -7.58 1.79
N SER A 52 4.29 -7.75 3.02
CA SER A 52 4.26 -9.04 3.73
C SER A 52 2.86 -9.50 4.10
N LEU A 53 1.88 -8.58 4.18
CA LEU A 53 0.46 -8.92 4.32
C LEU A 53 -0.14 -9.58 3.07
N GLY A 54 0.64 -9.77 2.01
CA GLY A 54 0.19 -10.44 0.80
C GLY A 54 -0.55 -9.53 -0.16
N ILE A 55 -0.36 -8.21 -0.08
CA ILE A 55 -0.80 -7.25 -1.11
C ILE A 55 -0.05 -7.58 -2.41
N ARG A 56 -0.59 -8.52 -3.18
CA ARG A 56 -0.14 -8.87 -4.51
C ARG A 56 -0.91 -7.98 -5.48
N GLY A 57 -0.20 -7.29 -6.37
CA GLY A 57 -0.85 -6.65 -7.50
C GLY A 57 -1.43 -7.75 -8.38
N GLU A 58 -2.75 -7.93 -8.36
CA GLU A 58 -3.45 -8.99 -9.11
C GLU A 58 -3.43 -8.78 -10.63
N LEU A 59 -2.48 -8.00 -11.15
CA LEU A 59 -2.48 -7.54 -12.54
C LEU A 59 -1.94 -8.55 -13.55
N LYS A 60 -1.50 -9.74 -13.13
CA LYS A 60 -1.18 -10.82 -14.08
C LYS A 60 -2.37 -11.14 -14.99
N ASN A 61 -3.61 -11.04 -14.48
CA ASN A 61 -4.82 -11.32 -15.26
C ASN A 61 -5.23 -10.17 -16.19
N LEU A 62 -4.98 -8.91 -15.81
CA LEU A 62 -5.29 -7.74 -16.64
C LEU A 62 -4.38 -7.65 -17.88
N ILE A 63 -3.09 -7.97 -17.72
CA ILE A 63 -2.12 -8.04 -18.83
C ILE A 63 -2.53 -9.15 -19.81
N SER A 64 -2.88 -10.33 -19.27
CA SER A 64 -3.35 -11.46 -20.10
C SER A 64 -4.63 -11.15 -20.88
N GLY A 65 -5.55 -10.36 -20.30
CA GLY A 65 -6.77 -9.91 -20.96
C GLY A 65 -6.53 -8.88 -22.06
N ALA A 66 -5.66 -7.90 -21.82
CA ALA A 66 -5.28 -6.89 -22.82
C ALA A 66 -4.49 -7.49 -24.00
N MET A 67 -3.69 -8.54 -23.76
CA MET A 67 -2.99 -9.28 -24.82
C MET A 67 -3.92 -10.03 -25.80
N LYS A 68 -5.21 -10.21 -25.48
CA LYS A 68 -6.20 -10.85 -26.37
C LYS A 68 -6.98 -9.87 -27.25
N GLY A 69 -6.86 -8.56 -27.06
CA GLY A 69 -7.71 -7.57 -27.73
C GLY A 69 -7.00 -6.26 -28.06
N GLY A 70 -6.13 -6.26 -29.07
CA GLY A 70 -5.77 -5.06 -29.84
C GLY A 70 -4.57 -4.23 -29.33
N GLU A 71 -3.59 -4.05 -30.23
CA GLU A 71 -2.65 -2.91 -30.32
C GLU A 71 -1.79 -2.54 -29.09
N PHE A 72 -1.10 -3.51 -28.48
CA PHE A 72 0.12 -3.20 -27.74
C PHE A 72 1.29 -4.04 -28.28
N SER A 73 2.01 -3.50 -29.24
CA SER A 73 3.28 -4.06 -29.71
C SER A 73 4.34 -3.83 -28.65
N ILE A 74 4.57 -4.86 -27.82
CA ILE A 74 5.74 -4.94 -26.95
C ILE A 74 6.93 -5.12 -27.88
N ASP A 75 7.82 -4.12 -27.93
CA ASP A 75 9.13 -4.25 -28.53
C ASP A 75 9.85 -5.41 -27.81
N ASN A 76 10.15 -6.48 -28.54
CA ASN A 76 10.77 -7.71 -28.03
C ASN A 76 12.27 -7.52 -27.72
N SER A 77 12.65 -6.40 -27.12
CA SER A 77 14.03 -6.11 -26.71
C SER A 77 14.28 -6.30 -25.21
N ALA A 78 13.33 -6.84 -24.45
CA ALA A 78 13.53 -7.19 -23.05
C ALA A 78 14.06 -8.62 -22.94
N GLU A 79 15.32 -8.72 -22.54
CA GLU A 79 16.04 -9.93 -22.21
C GLU A 79 15.26 -10.84 -21.23
N PHE A 80 15.58 -12.12 -21.28
CA PHE A 80 15.10 -13.20 -20.42
C PHE A 80 14.72 -12.76 -18.99
N GLY A 81 13.42 -12.76 -18.66
CA GLY A 81 12.96 -13.00 -17.28
C GLY A 81 12.18 -11.90 -16.57
N GLU A 82 11.95 -10.72 -17.15
CA GLU A 82 11.12 -9.70 -16.49
C GLU A 82 9.63 -9.86 -16.81
N GLU A 83 8.84 -10.22 -15.80
CA GLU A 83 7.37 -10.17 -15.90
C GLU A 83 6.94 -8.72 -16.19
N PRO A 84 5.93 -8.52 -17.06
CA PRO A 84 5.45 -7.18 -17.41
C PRO A 84 5.04 -6.42 -16.14
N SER A 85 5.82 -5.40 -15.80
CA SER A 85 5.70 -4.64 -14.57
C SER A 85 4.68 -3.51 -14.75
N ILE A 86 3.42 -3.76 -14.35
CA ILE A 86 2.46 -2.65 -14.27
C ILE A 86 2.67 -1.87 -12.98
N SER A 87 2.56 -0.54 -13.08
CA SER A 87 2.66 0.40 -11.97
C SER A 87 1.73 0.04 -10.81
N MET A 88 2.32 -0.25 -9.65
CA MET A 88 1.62 -0.51 -8.39
C MET A 88 1.68 0.74 -7.51
N PHE A 89 0.52 1.15 -6.99
CA PHE A 89 0.45 2.28 -6.06
C PHE A 89 1.22 1.99 -4.76
N ASP A 90 1.90 2.99 -4.19
CA ASP A 90 2.67 2.82 -2.97
C ASP A 90 1.73 2.66 -1.75
N PRO A 91 1.80 1.54 -1.00
CA PRO A 91 0.88 1.31 0.12
C PRO A 91 1.14 2.24 1.32
N VAL A 92 2.38 2.70 1.53
CA VAL A 92 2.72 3.64 2.60
C VAL A 92 2.12 5.01 2.28
N LEU A 93 2.23 5.45 1.03
CA LEU A 93 1.56 6.67 0.59
C LEU A 93 0.04 6.56 0.76
N SER A 94 -0.54 5.43 0.39
CA SER A 94 -1.98 5.18 0.59
C SER A 94 -2.39 5.28 2.06
N GLU A 95 -1.63 4.68 2.98
CA GLU A 95 -1.88 4.74 4.41
C GLU A 95 -1.85 6.18 4.92
N ILE A 96 -0.82 6.94 4.55
CA ILE A 96 -0.64 8.34 4.97
C ILE A 96 -1.83 9.18 4.50
N CYS A 97 -2.23 9.06 3.22
CA CYS A 97 -3.39 9.78 2.70
C CYS A 97 -4.67 9.45 3.48
N CYS A 98 -4.90 8.18 3.81
CA CYS A 98 -6.08 7.77 4.59
C CYS A 98 -6.06 8.43 5.99
N ARG A 99 -4.92 8.37 6.69
CA ARG A 99 -4.79 8.91 8.05
C ARG A 99 -4.85 10.42 8.11
N TRP A 100 -4.34 11.12 7.10
CA TRP A 100 -4.29 12.59 7.10
C TRP A 100 -5.63 13.23 6.78
N PHE A 101 -6.38 12.64 5.85
CA PHE A 101 -7.54 13.31 5.26
C PHE A 101 -8.88 12.65 5.58
N CYS A 102 -8.88 11.50 6.27
CA CYS A 102 -10.10 10.82 6.67
C CYS A 102 -10.10 10.56 8.19
N PRO A 103 -11.16 10.95 8.92
CA PRO A 103 -11.29 10.58 10.33
C PRO A 103 -11.44 9.07 10.49
N SER A 104 -11.02 8.52 11.64
CA SER A 104 -11.10 7.09 11.93
C SER A 104 -12.50 6.51 11.67
N GLY A 105 -12.56 5.39 10.93
CA GLY A 105 -13.82 4.76 10.53
C GLY A 105 -14.60 5.47 9.42
N GLY A 106 -14.03 6.52 8.81
CA GLY A 106 -14.62 7.26 7.70
C GLY A 106 -14.73 6.46 6.40
N GLN A 107 -15.40 7.07 5.41
CA GLN A 107 -15.59 6.52 4.07
C GLN A 107 -14.57 7.10 3.11
N ILE A 108 -13.90 6.24 2.36
CA ILE A 108 -13.00 6.56 1.25
C ILE A 108 -13.72 6.20 -0.05
N VAL A 109 -13.68 7.11 -1.02
CA VAL A 109 -14.25 6.93 -2.35
C VAL A 109 -13.14 7.14 -3.37
N ASP A 110 -12.87 6.12 -4.17
CA ASP A 110 -11.84 6.07 -5.21
C ASP A 110 -12.52 5.83 -6.57
N PRO A 111 -12.98 6.88 -7.28
CA PRO A 111 -13.72 6.74 -8.53
C PRO A 111 -12.87 6.22 -9.70
N PHE A 112 -11.57 6.00 -9.47
CA PHE A 112 -10.60 5.50 -10.44
C PHE A 112 -9.86 4.28 -9.87
N ALA A 113 -10.56 3.45 -9.10
CA ALA A 113 -9.98 2.21 -8.61
C ALA A 113 -9.58 1.33 -9.79
N GLY A 114 -8.38 0.77 -9.68
CA GLY A 114 -7.85 -0.16 -10.66
C GLY A 114 -7.12 -1.27 -9.95
N GLY A 115 -6.03 -0.93 -9.26
CA GLY A 115 -5.33 -1.86 -8.37
C GLY A 115 -5.99 -1.97 -6.99
N SER A 116 -5.84 -3.14 -6.36
CA SER A 116 -6.41 -3.44 -5.03
C SER A 116 -5.72 -2.74 -3.86
N VAL A 117 -4.52 -2.17 -4.06
CA VAL A 117 -3.68 -1.63 -2.97
C VAL A 117 -4.42 -0.61 -2.11
N ARG A 118 -5.07 0.40 -2.71
CA ARG A 118 -5.72 1.49 -1.97
C ARG A 118 -6.89 0.97 -1.13
N GLY A 119 -7.70 0.08 -1.71
CA GLY A 119 -8.80 -0.58 -1.01
C GLY A 119 -8.32 -1.43 0.16
N ILE A 120 -7.32 -2.31 -0.06
CA ILE A 120 -6.79 -3.17 0.99
C ILE A 120 -6.20 -2.34 2.13
N VAL A 121 -5.39 -1.32 1.83
CA VAL A 121 -4.80 -0.45 2.85
C VAL A 121 -5.90 0.27 3.64
N ALA A 122 -6.87 0.88 2.95
CA ALA A 122 -8.00 1.58 3.58
C ALA A 122 -8.78 0.65 4.53
N THR A 123 -9.21 -0.52 4.07
CA THR A 123 -10.00 -1.45 4.88
C THR A 123 -9.19 -2.05 6.03
N THR A 124 -7.89 -2.31 5.82
CA THR A 124 -6.96 -2.78 6.86
C THR A 124 -6.84 -1.75 7.99
N LEU A 125 -6.85 -0.46 7.65
CA LEU A 125 -6.83 0.63 8.63
C LEU A 125 -8.19 0.89 9.28
N GLY A 126 -9.24 0.18 8.87
CA GLY A 126 -10.58 0.29 9.42
C GLY A 126 -11.46 1.35 8.75
N PHE A 127 -11.06 1.87 7.59
CA PHE A 127 -11.92 2.73 6.76
C PHE A 127 -12.90 1.90 5.93
N LYS A 128 -14.04 2.50 5.57
CA LYS A 128 -14.92 1.95 4.53
C LYS A 128 -14.38 2.40 3.18
N TYR A 129 -14.30 1.51 2.20
CA TYR A 129 -13.74 1.83 0.88
C TYR A 129 -14.74 1.51 -0.23
N TRP A 130 -14.99 2.46 -1.12
CA TRP A 130 -15.70 2.29 -2.38
C TRP A 130 -14.74 2.63 -3.51
N GLY A 131 -14.56 1.70 -4.44
CA GLY A 131 -13.69 1.82 -5.60
C GLY A 131 -14.24 1.03 -6.76
#